data_AF-A0A135VAB4-F1
#
_entry.id   AF-A0A135VAB4-F1
#
_cell.length_a   1.000
_cell.length_b   1.000
_cell.length_c   1.000
_cell.angle_alpha   90.00
_cell.angle_beta   90.00
_cell.angle_gamma   90.00
#
_symmetry.space_group_name_H-M   'P 1'
#
loop_
_entity.id
_entity.type
_entity.pdbx_description
1 polymer ?
#
loop_
_entity_poly.entity_id
_entity_poly.type
_entity_poly.pdbx_seq_one_letter_code
_entity_poly.pdbx_strand_id
1 'polypeptide(L)'
;MLCEHRPEGFGPKSALSSHLPTTCFADVVVVPLATWTYLVVLLIVLPLCLRSLRTSASASTLSSHTAEAFTTGDKVAVSTSASTSIPVTKSPSVAIKIASIIYYILIVATLAMVSLEIARLIVAQLGIGLLPFTYVGILAALALHVAAASTTTASRLGGLRVYSGDARWRWTVKGVNILYWVMLMCVMAIKVASQAEEQNVLGIRTGQQAQYPISDSITDNATMVGVELVLSILELLTT
;
A
#
# COMPACT_ATOMS: atom_id res chain seq x y z
N MET A 1 10.43 -3.45 27.31
CA MET A 1 10.37 -1.98 27.11
C MET A 1 10.47 -1.63 25.62
N LEU A 2 10.09 -0.43 25.16
CA LEU A 2 10.09 -0.09 23.72
C LEU A 2 11.49 -0.18 23.08
N CYS A 3 12.53 0.14 23.84
CA CYS A 3 13.93 0.12 23.39
C CYS A 3 14.89 -0.30 24.52
N GLU A 4 14.69 -1.49 25.06
CA GLU A 4 15.58 -2.03 26.10
C GLU A 4 16.97 -2.33 25.50
N HIS A 5 18.04 -2.12 26.28
CA HIS A 5 19.42 -2.51 25.94
C HIS A 5 20.04 -1.96 24.64
N ARG A 6 19.45 -0.94 24.01
CA ARG A 6 20.05 -0.28 22.82
C ARG A 6 21.19 0.67 23.23
N PRO A 7 22.42 0.51 22.73
CA PRO A 7 23.57 1.33 23.13
C PRO A 7 23.45 2.81 22.73
N GLU A 8 22.63 3.11 21.71
CA GLU A 8 22.40 4.45 21.19
C GLU A 8 21.29 5.24 21.92
N GLY A 9 20.49 4.56 22.76
CA GLY A 9 19.36 5.14 23.48
C GLY A 9 18.16 5.54 22.60
N PHE A 10 17.25 6.36 23.14
CA PHE A 10 16.08 6.87 22.44
C PHE A 10 16.25 8.36 22.12
N GLY A 11 16.29 8.73 20.84
CA GLY A 11 16.30 10.12 20.44
C GLY A 11 16.54 10.35 18.94
N PRO A 12 16.29 11.58 18.46
CA PRO A 12 16.51 11.95 17.05
C PRO A 12 17.99 12.06 16.68
N LYS A 13 18.90 11.96 17.66
CA LYS A 13 20.35 11.97 17.47
C LYS A 13 20.95 10.81 18.25
N SER A 14 21.77 10.01 17.57
CA SER A 14 22.54 8.95 18.22
C SER A 14 23.73 9.54 18.98
N ALA A 15 24.09 8.91 20.10
CA ALA A 15 25.36 9.19 20.77
C ALA A 15 26.58 8.70 19.94
N LEU A 16 26.35 7.85 18.94
CA LEU A 16 27.36 7.27 18.06
C LEU A 16 27.56 8.08 16.76
N SER A 17 26.54 8.80 16.28
CA SER A 17 26.62 9.70 15.11
C SER A 17 25.67 10.89 15.26
N SER A 18 26.16 12.09 14.95
CA SER A 18 25.41 13.35 15.08
C SER A 18 24.36 13.57 13.98
N HIS A 19 24.43 12.81 12.88
CA HIS A 19 23.64 13.07 11.67
C HIS A 19 22.51 12.07 11.43
N LEU A 20 22.47 10.95 12.16
CA LEU A 20 21.48 9.90 11.97
C LEU A 20 20.65 9.64 13.23
N PRO A 21 19.35 9.34 13.07
CA PRO A 21 18.47 9.01 14.18
C PRO A 21 18.88 7.66 14.80
N THR A 22 18.54 7.46 16.08
CA THR A 22 18.73 6.13 16.69
C THR A 22 17.82 5.10 16.02
N THR A 23 18.28 3.86 15.89
CA THR A 23 17.45 2.80 15.28
C THR A 23 16.16 2.57 16.07
N CYS A 24 16.20 2.69 17.39
CA CYS A 24 15.04 2.73 18.26
C CYS A 24 14.06 3.88 17.93
N PHE A 25 14.55 5.10 17.69
CA PHE A 25 13.70 6.22 17.25
C PHE A 25 13.09 5.94 15.86
N ALA A 26 13.84 5.30 14.97
CA ALA A 26 13.32 4.88 13.67
C ALA A 26 12.16 3.87 13.84
N ASP A 27 12.32 2.85 14.69
CA ASP A 27 11.33 1.80 14.92
C ASP A 27 10.05 2.27 15.64
N VAL A 28 10.15 3.33 16.45
CA VAL A 28 9.03 3.86 17.25
C VAL A 28 8.32 5.01 16.54
N VAL A 29 9.06 5.87 15.84
CA VAL A 29 8.54 7.13 15.29
C VAL A 29 8.54 7.09 13.78
N VAL A 30 9.69 6.84 13.15
CA VAL A 30 9.89 7.08 11.70
C VAL A 30 9.18 6.04 10.84
N VAL A 31 9.35 4.75 11.12
CA VAL A 31 8.72 3.67 10.35
C VAL A 31 7.18 3.71 10.48
N PRO A 32 6.61 3.81 11.70
CA PRO A 32 5.17 3.94 11.86
C PRO A 32 4.58 5.22 11.24
N LEU A 33 5.36 6.29 11.08
CA LEU A 33 4.90 7.56 10.50
C LEU A 33 4.32 7.36 9.09
N ALA A 34 4.91 6.48 8.28
CA ALA A 34 4.38 6.13 6.97
C ALA A 34 2.97 5.53 7.07
N THR A 35 2.72 4.68 8.08
CA THR A 35 1.40 4.10 8.33
C THR A 35 0.42 5.14 8.90
N TRP A 36 0.84 5.98 9.84
CA TRP A 36 0.00 7.04 10.39
C TRP A 36 -0.46 8.04 9.32
N THR A 37 0.48 8.51 8.49
CA THR A 37 0.18 9.43 7.39
C THR A 37 -0.76 8.78 6.38
N TYR A 38 -0.53 7.52 6.04
CA TYR A 38 -1.41 6.75 5.17
C TYR A 38 -2.84 6.63 5.72
N LEU A 39 -3.00 6.27 7.00
CA LEU A 39 -4.32 6.15 7.63
C LEU A 39 -5.06 7.50 7.68
N VAL A 40 -4.35 8.61 7.95
CA VAL A 40 -4.95 9.96 7.90
C VAL A 40 -5.42 10.30 6.48
N VAL A 41 -4.59 10.03 5.47
CA VAL A 41 -4.97 10.22 4.06
C VAL A 41 -6.21 9.38 3.73
N LEU A 42 -6.25 8.12 4.15
CA LEU A 42 -7.38 7.23 3.93
C LEU A 42 -8.66 7.76 4.59
N LEU A 43 -8.57 8.26 5.83
CA LEU A 43 -9.71 8.85 6.56
C LEU A 43 -10.28 10.08 5.87
N ILE A 44 -9.48 10.83 5.12
CA ILE A 44 -9.92 12.02 4.37
C ILE A 44 -10.46 11.61 2.99
N VAL A 45 -9.70 10.78 2.26
CA VAL A 45 -9.99 10.45 0.86
C VAL A 45 -11.21 9.53 0.73
N LEU A 46 -11.33 8.52 1.61
CA LEU A 46 -12.43 7.56 1.55
C LEU A 46 -13.81 8.22 1.64
N PRO A 47 -14.14 9.08 2.62
CA PRO A 47 -15.45 9.72 2.67
C PRO A 47 -15.69 10.71 1.52
N LEU A 48 -14.64 11.40 1.03
CA LEU A 48 -14.78 12.29 -0.13
C LEU A 48 -15.15 11.51 -1.39
N CYS A 49 -14.50 10.37 -1.62
CA CYS A 49 -14.83 9.46 -2.71
C CYS A 49 -16.24 8.88 -2.55
N LEU A 50 -16.60 8.39 -1.35
CA LEU A 50 -17.93 7.85 -1.08
C LEU A 50 -19.05 8.89 -1.27
N ARG A 51 -18.82 10.15 -0.89
CA ARG A 51 -19.77 11.25 -1.12
C ARG A 51 -19.94 11.54 -2.62
N SER A 52 -18.83 11.64 -3.36
CA SER A 52 -18.87 11.87 -4.81
C SER A 52 -19.58 10.73 -5.55
N LEU A 53 -19.43 9.48 -5.08
CA LEU A 53 -20.12 8.33 -5.66
C LEU A 53 -21.63 8.39 -5.40
N ARG A 54 -22.06 8.78 -4.19
CA ARG A 54 -23.48 8.94 -3.86
C ARG A 54 -24.16 10.01 -4.72
N THR A 55 -23.51 11.15 -4.93
CA THR A 55 -24.08 12.23 -5.76
C THR A 55 -24.25 11.82 -7.21
N SER A 56 -23.31 11.07 -7.78
CA SER A 56 -23.40 10.56 -9.15
C SER A 56 -24.53 9.54 -9.32
N ALA A 57 -24.75 8.68 -8.33
CA ALA A 57 -25.81 7.67 -8.36
C ALA A 57 -27.22 8.28 -8.30
N SER A 58 -27.42 9.36 -7.53
CA SER A 58 -28.72 10.05 -7.46
C SER A 58 -29.06 10.83 -8.73
N ALA A 59 -28.07 11.37 -9.43
CA ALA A 59 -28.29 12.09 -10.69
C ALA A 59 -28.72 11.18 -11.84
N SER A 60 -28.19 9.96 -11.90
CA SER A 60 -28.51 8.99 -12.97
C SER A 60 -29.91 8.38 -12.83
N THR A 61 -30.46 8.30 -11.62
CA THR A 61 -31.83 7.80 -11.39
C THR A 61 -32.90 8.81 -11.81
N LEU A 62 -32.62 10.12 -11.71
CA LEU A 62 -33.58 11.17 -12.10
C LEU A 62 -33.68 11.33 -13.63
N SER A 63 -32.59 11.08 -14.35
CA SER A 63 -32.56 11.19 -15.82
C SER A 63 -33.35 10.06 -16.51
N SER A 64 -33.53 8.88 -15.90
CA SER A 64 -34.26 7.78 -16.55
C SER A 64 -35.78 7.96 -16.49
N HIS A 65 -36.31 8.73 -15.54
CA HIS A 65 -37.75 9.00 -15.43
C HIS A 65 -38.23 10.18 -16.28
N THR A 66 -37.33 10.98 -16.85
CA THR A 66 -37.71 12.14 -17.69
C THR A 66 -37.71 11.80 -19.19
N ALA A 67 -37.33 10.58 -19.58
CA ALA A 67 -37.29 10.14 -20.98
C ALA A 67 -38.58 9.44 -21.48
N GLU A 68 -39.59 9.25 -20.64
CA GLU A 68 -40.86 8.59 -21.02
C GLU A 68 -42.06 9.56 -21.20
N ALA A 69 -41.82 10.86 -21.35
CA ALA A 69 -42.89 11.85 -21.52
C ALA A 69 -42.73 12.75 -22.75
N PHE A 70 -42.51 12.18 -23.94
CA PHE A 70 -42.66 12.79 -25.28
C PHE A 70 -42.40 11.66 -26.30
N THR A 71 -43.21 11.24 -27.26
CA THR A 71 -44.31 11.85 -28.02
C THR A 71 -45.05 10.72 -28.73
N THR A 72 -46.38 10.76 -28.72
CA THR A 72 -47.26 10.00 -29.60
C THR A 72 -47.25 10.64 -30.99
N GLY A 73 -46.99 9.88 -32.07
CA GLY A 73 -47.33 10.33 -33.43
C GLY A 73 -46.37 9.91 -34.55
N ASP A 74 -46.78 8.87 -35.28
CA ASP A 74 -46.63 8.61 -36.72
C ASP A 74 -45.24 8.50 -37.43
N LYS A 75 -45.06 7.28 -37.96
CA LYS A 75 -44.61 6.91 -39.33
C LYS A 75 -43.15 7.15 -39.76
N VAL A 76 -42.51 6.01 -40.05
CA VAL A 76 -41.94 5.56 -41.34
C VAL A 76 -40.66 4.78 -41.03
N ALA A 77 -40.76 3.46 -41.24
CA ALA A 77 -39.61 2.56 -41.20
C ALA A 77 -38.68 2.86 -42.38
N VAL A 78 -37.55 3.53 -42.11
CA VAL A 78 -36.35 3.48 -42.94
C VAL A 78 -35.32 2.70 -42.16
N SER A 79 -35.09 1.46 -42.59
CA SER A 79 -34.05 0.58 -42.06
C SER A 79 -32.68 1.12 -42.45
N THR A 80 -32.12 2.00 -41.62
CA THR A 80 -30.69 2.33 -41.66
C THR A 80 -29.94 1.30 -40.82
N SER A 81 -29.16 0.46 -41.50
CA SER A 81 -28.27 -0.56 -40.93
C SER A 81 -27.22 0.10 -40.03
N ALA A 82 -27.56 0.31 -38.75
CA ALA A 82 -26.64 0.76 -37.74
C ALA A 82 -25.82 -0.44 -37.23
N SER A 83 -24.50 -0.30 -37.39
CA SER A 83 -23.44 -1.17 -36.92
C SER A 83 -23.66 -1.73 -35.52
N THR A 84 -23.92 -3.03 -35.42
CA THR A 84 -23.72 -3.79 -34.18
C THR A 84 -22.25 -4.17 -34.08
N SER A 85 -21.39 -3.21 -33.71
CA SER A 85 -20.04 -3.54 -33.25
C SER A 85 -20.19 -4.26 -31.90
N ILE A 86 -19.99 -5.58 -31.92
CA ILE A 86 -19.89 -6.42 -30.72
C ILE A 86 -18.89 -5.75 -29.76
N PRO A 87 -19.25 -5.50 -28.48
CA PRO A 87 -18.27 -5.03 -27.51
C PRO A 87 -17.23 -6.12 -27.33
N VAL A 88 -16.04 -5.91 -27.89
CA VAL A 88 -14.86 -6.74 -27.65
C VAL A 88 -14.51 -6.58 -26.17
N THR A 89 -15.02 -7.49 -25.34
CA THR A 89 -14.57 -7.65 -23.97
C THR A 89 -13.12 -8.14 -24.03
N LYS A 90 -12.17 -7.20 -23.97
CA LYS A 90 -10.74 -7.52 -23.89
C LYS A 90 -10.51 -8.32 -22.61
N SER A 91 -10.32 -9.63 -22.77
CA SER A 91 -9.86 -10.51 -21.70
C SER A 91 -8.58 -9.90 -21.10
N PRO A 92 -8.46 -9.78 -19.76
CA PRO A 92 -7.25 -9.25 -19.15
C PRO A 92 -6.05 -10.08 -19.61
N SER A 93 -4.98 -9.40 -20.03
CA SER A 93 -3.78 -10.07 -20.52
C SER A 93 -3.23 -11.00 -19.44
N VAL A 94 -2.68 -12.14 -19.86
CA VAL A 94 -2.04 -13.12 -18.95
C VAL A 94 -1.00 -12.43 -18.06
N ALA A 95 -0.30 -11.42 -18.58
CA ALA A 95 0.66 -10.61 -17.85
C ALA A 95 0.07 -9.90 -16.62
N ILE A 96 -1.14 -9.32 -16.72
CA ILE A 96 -1.80 -8.64 -15.58
C ILE A 96 -2.17 -9.66 -14.50
N LYS A 97 -2.62 -10.85 -14.88
CA LYS A 97 -2.92 -11.92 -13.92
C LYS A 97 -1.67 -12.38 -13.18
N ILE A 98 -0.57 -12.59 -13.91
CA ILE A 98 0.72 -12.95 -13.33
C ILE A 98 1.21 -11.83 -12.39
N ALA A 99 1.17 -10.57 -12.84
CA ALA A 99 1.56 -9.42 -12.02
C ALA A 99 0.74 -9.32 -10.72
N SER A 100 -0.57 -9.60 -10.78
CA SER A 100 -1.43 -9.64 -9.60
C SER A 100 -1.06 -10.78 -8.64
N ILE A 101 -0.76 -11.97 -9.16
CA ILE A 101 -0.27 -13.09 -8.33
C ILE A 101 1.04 -12.72 -7.63
N ILE A 102 1.99 -12.14 -8.38
CA ILE A 102 3.27 -11.69 -7.82
C ILE A 102 3.05 -10.63 -6.74
N TYR A 103 2.14 -9.68 -6.96
CA TYR A 103 1.77 -8.67 -5.97
C TYR A 103 1.35 -9.30 -4.63
N TYR A 104 0.41 -10.25 -4.63
CA TYR A 104 -0.03 -10.91 -3.40
C TYR A 104 1.07 -11.73 -2.72
N ILE A 105 1.92 -12.41 -3.50
CA ILE A 105 3.08 -13.13 -2.96
C ILE A 105 4.03 -12.16 -2.26
N LEU A 106 4.32 -11.01 -2.87
CA LEU A 106 5.18 -9.98 -2.28
C LEU A 106 4.57 -9.38 -1.01
N ILE A 107 3.26 -9.18 -0.94
CA ILE A 107 2.59 -8.74 0.30
C ILE A 107 2.82 -9.75 1.43
N VAL A 108 2.62 -11.05 1.17
CA VAL A 108 2.87 -12.09 2.16
C VAL A 108 4.35 -12.13 2.57
N ALA A 109 5.25 -11.96 1.60
CA ALA A 109 6.68 -11.88 1.86
C ALA A 109 7.03 -10.67 2.75
N THR A 110 6.47 -9.48 2.49
CA THR A 110 6.65 -8.29 3.34
C THR A 110 6.16 -8.54 4.76
N LEU A 111 4.98 -9.15 4.93
CA LEU A 111 4.45 -9.51 6.26
C LEU A 111 5.41 -10.48 6.98
N ALA A 112 5.95 -11.48 6.28
CA ALA A 112 6.94 -12.40 6.82
C ALA A 112 8.24 -11.68 7.21
N MET A 113 8.76 -10.77 6.37
CA MET A 113 9.98 -10.01 6.64
C MET A 113 9.82 -9.09 7.86
N VAL A 114 8.69 -8.38 8.00
CA VAL A 114 8.38 -7.61 9.21
C VAL A 114 8.35 -8.52 10.44
N SER A 115 7.82 -9.74 10.31
CA SER A 115 7.78 -10.73 11.39
C SER A 115 9.19 -11.20 11.79
N LEU A 116 10.06 -11.44 10.81
CA LEU A 116 11.46 -11.80 11.04
C LEU A 116 12.23 -10.67 11.72
N GLU A 117 11.98 -9.42 11.33
CA GLU A 117 12.57 -8.26 11.98
C GLU A 117 12.17 -8.19 13.47
N ILE A 118 10.88 -8.33 13.77
CA ILE A 118 10.39 -8.38 15.16
C ILE A 118 11.03 -9.53 15.93
N ALA A 119 11.09 -10.74 15.34
CA ALA A 119 11.70 -11.90 15.98
C ALA A 119 13.19 -11.66 16.30
N ARG A 120 13.94 -11.04 15.37
CA ARG A 120 15.35 -10.66 15.59
C ARG A 120 15.50 -9.65 16.73
N LEU A 121 14.64 -8.63 16.78
CA LEU A 121 14.65 -7.65 17.86
C LEU A 121 14.34 -8.26 19.23
N ILE A 122 13.44 -9.25 19.28
CA ILE A 122 13.13 -9.99 20.52
C ILE A 122 14.33 -10.81 20.97
N VAL A 123 14.95 -11.58 20.06
CA VAL A 123 16.11 -12.42 20.39
C VAL A 123 17.30 -11.57 20.86
N ALA A 124 17.49 -10.40 20.24
CA ALA A 124 18.54 -9.46 20.62
C ALA A 124 18.21 -8.61 21.87
N GLN A 125 16.99 -8.74 22.43
CA GLN A 125 16.51 -7.95 23.59
C GLN A 125 16.54 -6.42 23.37
N LEU A 126 16.46 -5.98 22.11
CA LEU A 126 16.61 -4.57 21.70
C LEU A 126 15.31 -3.75 21.77
N GLY A 127 14.21 -4.39 22.19
CA GLY A 127 12.86 -3.82 22.15
C GLY A 127 12.26 -3.83 20.73
N ILE A 128 10.96 -4.07 20.67
CA ILE A 128 10.19 -4.24 19.43
C ILE A 128 9.77 -2.87 18.83
N GLY A 129 9.83 -1.79 19.63
CA GLY A 129 9.33 -0.48 19.24
C GLY A 129 7.83 -0.50 18.90
N LEU A 130 7.45 0.29 17.90
CA LEU A 130 6.09 0.31 17.34
C LEU A 130 6.05 -0.34 15.94
N LEU A 131 7.06 -1.15 15.61
CA LEU A 131 7.18 -1.85 14.35
C LEU A 131 5.96 -2.74 13.99
N PRO A 132 5.26 -3.40 14.94
CA PRO A 132 4.04 -4.15 14.63
C PRO A 132 2.92 -3.29 14.04
N PHE A 133 2.96 -1.96 14.22
CA PHE A 133 1.97 -1.08 13.61
C PHE A 133 2.05 -1.06 12.08
N THR A 134 3.21 -1.38 11.49
CA THR A 134 3.39 -1.48 10.04
C THR A 134 2.46 -2.52 9.41
N TYR A 135 2.07 -3.57 10.16
CA TYR A 135 1.06 -4.55 9.70
C TYR A 135 -0.27 -3.88 9.35
N VAL A 136 -0.68 -2.87 10.11
CA VAL A 136 -1.95 -2.16 9.87
C VAL A 136 -1.93 -1.46 8.52
N GLY A 137 -0.81 -0.80 8.18
CA GLY A 137 -0.64 -0.13 6.89
C GLY A 137 -0.65 -1.12 5.72
N ILE A 138 0.10 -2.21 5.83
CA ILE A 138 0.18 -3.26 4.79
C ILE A 138 -1.20 -3.90 4.56
N LEU A 139 -1.90 -4.27 5.63
CA LEU A 139 -3.24 -4.87 5.54
C LEU A 139 -4.26 -3.89 4.99
N ALA A 140 -4.19 -2.61 5.35
CA ALA A 140 -5.06 -1.58 4.80
C ALA A 140 -4.79 -1.32 3.31
N ALA A 141 -3.52 -1.30 2.87
CA ALA A 141 -3.14 -1.20 1.46
C ALA A 141 -3.63 -2.42 0.65
N LEU A 142 -3.47 -3.62 1.19
CA LEU A 142 -4.02 -4.85 0.61
C LEU A 142 -5.55 -4.80 0.50
N ALA A 143 -6.24 -4.40 1.56
CA ALA A 143 -7.70 -4.28 1.56
C ALA A 143 -8.18 -3.28 0.51
N LEU A 144 -7.49 -2.14 0.37
CA LEU A 144 -7.82 -1.12 -0.62
C LEU A 144 -7.54 -1.61 -2.04
N HIS A 145 -6.43 -2.32 -2.27
CA HIS A 145 -6.10 -2.95 -3.54
C HIS A 145 -7.18 -3.96 -3.96
N VAL A 146 -7.57 -4.86 -3.06
CA VAL A 146 -8.64 -5.85 -3.30
C VAL A 146 -9.99 -5.16 -3.54
N ALA A 147 -10.30 -4.10 -2.80
CA ALA A 147 -11.51 -3.31 -3.02
C ALA A 147 -11.53 -2.66 -4.42
N ALA A 148 -10.40 -2.12 -4.91
CA ALA A 148 -10.30 -1.60 -6.26
C ALA A 148 -10.41 -2.71 -7.32
N ALA A 149 -9.72 -3.84 -7.13
CA ALA A 149 -9.73 -4.97 -8.06
C ALA A 149 -11.11 -5.63 -8.17
N SER A 150 -11.83 -5.78 -7.04
CA SER A 150 -13.17 -6.37 -6.98
C SER A 150 -14.23 -5.54 -7.71
N THR A 151 -14.06 -4.22 -7.84
CA THR A 151 -14.98 -3.40 -8.67
C THR A 151 -14.97 -3.77 -10.17
N THR A 152 -13.96 -4.52 -10.62
CA THR A 152 -13.85 -5.04 -12.00
C THR A 152 -14.61 -6.36 -12.20
N THR A 153 -14.80 -7.13 -11.13
CA THR A 153 -15.36 -8.48 -11.19
C THR A 153 -16.71 -8.50 -10.49
N ALA A 154 -17.74 -7.97 -11.15
CA ALA A 154 -19.11 -8.10 -10.69
C ALA A 154 -19.59 -9.57 -10.81
N SER A 155 -19.14 -10.44 -9.91
CA SER A 155 -19.76 -11.75 -9.70
C SER A 155 -20.88 -11.62 -8.67
N ARG A 156 -22.11 -11.52 -9.20
CA ARG A 156 -23.27 -12.38 -8.91
C ARG A 156 -23.46 -13.00 -7.50
N LEU A 157 -23.04 -12.36 -6.41
CA LEU A 157 -23.35 -12.83 -5.05
C LEU A 157 -23.99 -11.72 -4.23
N GLY A 158 -25.33 -11.79 -4.11
CA GLY A 158 -26.04 -11.15 -2.99
C GLY A 158 -26.65 -9.77 -3.22
N GLY A 159 -27.11 -9.41 -4.43
CA GLY A 159 -28.12 -8.35 -4.64
C GLY A 159 -27.70 -6.90 -4.37
N LEU A 160 -26.55 -6.65 -3.72
CA LEU A 160 -26.00 -5.31 -3.55
C LEU A 160 -25.22 -4.94 -4.80
N ARG A 161 -25.87 -4.18 -5.69
CA ARG A 161 -25.26 -3.64 -6.91
C ARG A 161 -24.23 -2.58 -6.51
N VAL A 162 -23.03 -2.99 -6.11
CA VAL A 162 -21.89 -2.09 -5.92
C VAL A 162 -21.55 -1.52 -7.29
N TYR A 163 -21.72 -0.20 -7.39
CA TYR A 163 -21.61 0.61 -8.59
C TYR A 163 -20.33 0.28 -9.38
N SER A 164 -20.45 0.15 -10.70
CA SER A 164 -19.30 0.05 -11.61
C SER A 164 -18.35 1.21 -11.31
N GLY A 165 -17.17 0.90 -10.78
CA GLY A 165 -16.29 1.91 -10.19
C GLY A 165 -15.91 2.98 -11.21
N ASP A 166 -16.25 4.23 -10.90
CA ASP A 166 -15.75 5.41 -11.61
C ASP A 166 -14.22 5.27 -11.75
N ALA A 167 -13.67 5.52 -12.95
CA ALA A 167 -12.23 5.45 -13.18
C ALA A 167 -11.44 6.27 -12.15
N ARG A 168 -12.03 7.37 -11.67
CA ARG A 168 -11.51 8.24 -10.61
C ARG A 168 -11.27 7.51 -9.28
N TRP A 169 -12.14 6.57 -8.87
CA TRP A 169 -11.94 5.76 -7.65
C TRP A 169 -10.69 4.87 -7.77
N ARG A 170 -10.52 4.19 -8.92
CA ARG A 170 -9.33 3.34 -9.17
C ARG A 170 -8.03 4.15 -9.13
N TRP A 171 -7.98 5.29 -9.83
CA TRP A 171 -6.81 6.17 -9.81
C TRP A 171 -6.52 6.72 -8.42
N THR A 172 -7.55 6.99 -7.62
CA THR A 172 -7.38 7.47 -6.25
C THR A 172 -6.78 6.38 -5.36
N VAL A 173 -7.32 5.15 -5.42
CA VAL A 173 -6.77 4.00 -4.68
C VAL A 173 -5.31 3.75 -5.07
N LYS A 174 -5.01 3.72 -6.38
CA LYS A 174 -3.64 3.60 -6.87
C LYS A 174 -2.72 4.66 -6.30
N GLY A 175 -3.11 5.92 -6.39
CA GLY A 175 -2.29 7.03 -5.91
C GLY A 175 -2.01 6.92 -4.41
N VAL A 176 -3.02 6.55 -3.62
CA VAL A 176 -2.92 6.41 -2.17
C VAL A 176 -2.05 5.20 -1.78
N ASN A 177 -2.19 4.06 -2.45
CA ASN A 177 -1.34 2.88 -2.22
C ASN A 177 0.12 3.11 -2.67
N ILE A 178 0.34 3.70 -3.85
CA ILE A 178 1.69 4.05 -4.33
C ILE A 178 2.37 5.02 -3.37
N LEU A 179 1.64 6.04 -2.89
CA LEU A 179 2.17 6.97 -1.90
C LEU A 179 2.61 6.24 -0.63
N TYR A 180 1.82 5.27 -0.15
CA TYR A 180 2.19 4.46 1.01
C TYR A 180 3.48 3.67 0.77
N TRP A 181 3.56 2.92 -0.33
CA TRP A 181 4.75 2.11 -0.65
C TRP A 181 6.01 2.95 -0.81
N VAL A 182 5.91 4.12 -1.46
CA VAL A 182 7.04 5.05 -1.62
C VAL A 182 7.45 5.65 -0.28
N MET A 183 6.49 6.08 0.55
CA MET A 183 6.80 6.61 1.88
C MET A 183 7.46 5.54 2.75
N LEU A 184 6.96 4.29 2.72
CA LEU A 184 7.53 3.17 3.45
C LEU A 184 8.97 2.87 2.98
N MET A 185 9.19 2.84 1.66
CA MET A 185 10.51 2.71 1.05
C MET A 185 11.48 3.79 1.54
N CYS A 186 11.06 5.06 1.55
CA CYS A 186 11.91 6.15 2.02
C CYS A 186 12.29 6.00 3.49
N VAL A 187 11.34 5.68 4.38
CA VAL A 187 11.65 5.52 5.81
C VAL A 187 12.51 4.28 6.08
N MET A 188 12.26 3.19 5.36
CA MET A 188 13.07 1.96 5.47
C MET A 188 14.48 2.18 4.92
N ALA A 189 14.66 2.94 3.84
CA ALA A 189 15.98 3.30 3.33
C ALA A 189 16.78 4.15 4.34
N ILE A 190 16.13 5.11 5.01
CA ILE A 190 16.77 5.89 6.09
C ILE A 190 17.22 4.98 7.23
N LYS A 191 16.39 4.00 7.61
CA LYS A 191 16.73 3.01 8.64
C LYS A 191 17.91 2.12 8.25
N VAL A 192 17.96 1.65 7.00
CA VAL A 192 19.10 0.88 6.48
C VAL A 192 20.38 1.73 6.51
N ALA A 193 20.29 3.01 6.12
CA ALA A 193 21.43 3.93 6.16
C ALA A 193 21.93 4.16 7.60
N SER A 194 21.03 4.34 8.58
CA SER A 194 21.42 4.47 9.99
C SER A 194 22.09 3.22 10.52
N GLN A 195 21.58 2.03 10.19
CA GLN A 195 22.20 0.77 10.60
C GLN A 195 23.58 0.55 9.97
N ALA A 196 23.76 0.94 8.70
CA ALA A 196 25.04 0.83 8.01
C ALA A 196 26.11 1.73 8.63
N GLU A 197 25.76 2.95 9.01
CA GLU A 197 26.69 3.86 9.69
C GLU A 197 27.04 3.36 11.11
N GLU A 198 26.06 2.89 11.87
CA GLU A 198 26.29 2.30 13.19
C GLU A 198 27.23 1.09 13.13
N GLN A 199 27.05 0.21 12.13
CA GLN A 199 27.97 -0.92 11.92
C GLN A 199 29.40 -0.45 11.64
N ASN A 200 29.58 0.60 10.84
CA ASN A 200 30.89 1.13 10.53
C ASN A 200 31.58 1.70 11.79
N VAL A 201 30.86 2.49 12.59
CA VAL A 201 31.38 3.08 13.83
C VAL A 201 31.73 2.01 14.88
N LEU A 202 30.86 1.01 15.05
CA LEU A 202 31.07 -0.06 16.02
C LEU A 202 32.15 -1.05 15.57
N GLY A 203 32.20 -1.38 14.27
CA GLY A 203 33.23 -2.24 13.68
C GLY A 203 34.64 -1.68 13.87
N ILE A 204 34.80 -0.36 13.82
CA ILE A 204 36.06 0.33 14.10
C ILE A 204 36.41 0.32 15.60
N ARG A 205 35.40 0.40 16.49
CA ARG A 205 35.61 0.63 17.94
C ARG A 205 35.80 -0.62 18.78
N THR A 206 35.09 -1.71 18.50
CA THR A 206 35.00 -2.82 19.46
C THR A 206 35.48 -4.16 18.92
N GLY A 207 35.59 -4.36 17.60
CA GLY A 207 35.88 -5.68 17.01
C GLY A 207 34.90 -6.78 17.46
N GLN A 208 33.83 -6.43 18.18
CA GLN A 208 32.86 -7.36 18.75
C GLN A 208 31.74 -7.58 17.74
N GLN A 209 31.74 -8.77 17.14
CA GLN A 209 30.55 -9.31 16.50
C GLN A 209 29.47 -9.52 17.57
N ALA A 210 28.37 -8.79 17.47
CA ALA A 210 27.15 -9.12 18.21
C ALA A 210 26.72 -10.56 17.87
N GLN A 211 25.98 -11.20 18.78
CA GLN A 211 25.52 -12.59 18.66
C GLN A 211 24.64 -12.86 17.42
N TYR A 212 24.23 -11.80 16.71
CA TYR A 212 23.69 -11.82 15.36
C TYR A 212 24.39 -10.73 14.52
N PRO A 213 24.87 -11.02 13.29
CA PRO A 213 25.59 -10.04 12.49
C PRO A 213 24.67 -8.87 12.11
N ILE A 214 25.08 -7.64 12.42
CA ILE A 214 24.36 -6.41 12.01
C ILE A 214 24.20 -6.38 10.47
N SER A 215 25.14 -6.98 9.74
CA SER A 215 25.09 -7.16 8.29
C SER A 215 23.84 -7.89 7.79
N ASP A 216 23.37 -8.89 8.54
CA ASP A 216 22.21 -9.69 8.15
C ASP A 216 20.93 -8.86 8.36
N SER A 217 20.89 -8.03 9.40
CA SER A 217 19.79 -7.07 9.60
C SER A 217 19.74 -6.02 8.50
N ILE A 218 20.89 -5.48 8.09
CA ILE A 218 20.96 -4.50 6.99
C ILE A 218 20.48 -5.14 5.69
N THR A 219 20.92 -6.36 5.40
CA THR A 219 20.56 -7.07 4.16
C THR A 219 19.06 -7.36 4.09
N ASP A 220 18.46 -7.84 5.18
CA ASP A 220 17.01 -8.08 5.25
C ASP A 220 16.21 -6.79 5.03
N ASN A 221 16.59 -5.70 5.72
CA ASN A 221 15.90 -4.43 5.62
C ASN A 221 16.09 -3.79 4.23
N ALA A 222 17.27 -3.91 3.63
CA ALA A 222 17.52 -3.48 2.25
C ALA A 222 16.69 -4.31 1.24
N THR A 223 16.52 -5.60 1.49
CA THR A 223 15.65 -6.45 0.67
C THR A 223 14.20 -5.98 0.76
N MET A 224 13.73 -5.58 1.94
CA MET A 224 12.38 -5.04 2.14
C MET A 224 12.15 -3.73 1.34
N VAL A 225 13.14 -2.82 1.31
CA VAL A 225 13.12 -1.61 0.45
C VAL A 225 12.94 -1.99 -1.03
N GLY A 226 13.65 -3.02 -1.49
CA GLY A 226 13.51 -3.52 -2.86
C GLY A 226 12.11 -4.09 -3.14
N VAL A 227 11.54 -4.85 -2.20
CA VAL A 227 10.18 -5.38 -2.32
C VAL A 227 9.14 -4.26 -2.39
N GLU A 228 9.27 -3.21 -1.57
CA GLU A 228 8.38 -2.05 -1.56
C GLU A 228 8.42 -1.26 -2.87
N LEU A 229 9.60 -1.16 -3.50
CA LEU A 229 9.73 -0.60 -4.84
C LEU A 229 8.99 -1.43 -5.88
N VAL A 230 9.14 -2.76 -5.85
CA VAL A 230 8.44 -3.66 -6.78
C VAL A 230 6.93 -3.61 -6.55
N LEU A 231 6.48 -3.56 -5.30
CA LEU A 231 5.06 -3.38 -4.95
C LEU A 231 4.51 -2.06 -5.50
N SER A 232 5.27 -0.97 -5.40
CA SER A 232 4.89 0.34 -5.98
C SER A 232 4.67 0.24 -7.50
N ILE A 233 5.56 -0.47 -8.21
CA ILE A 233 5.46 -0.67 -9.66
C ILE A 233 4.27 -1.59 -9.99
N LEU A 234 4.10 -2.69 -9.27
CA LEU A 234 3.01 -3.63 -9.50
C LEU A 234 1.64 -3.00 -9.22
N GLU A 235 1.52 -2.12 -8.23
CA GLU A 235 0.29 -1.36 -7.95
C GLU A 235 -0.12 -0.52 -9.16
N LEU A 236 0.84 0.11 -9.84
CA LEU A 236 0.58 0.86 -11.06
C LEU A 236 0.01 -0.05 -12.18
N LEU A 237 0.46 -1.30 -12.24
CA LEU A 237 0.15 -2.26 -13.30
C LEU A 237 -1.14 -3.08 -13.08
N THR A 238 -1.57 -3.30 -11.83
CA THR A 238 -2.54 -4.37 -11.50
C THR A 238 -3.93 -3.92 -11.04
N THR A 239 -4.10 -2.68 -10.57
CA THR A 239 -5.42 -2.09 -10.23
C THR A 239 -5.99 -1.19 -11.33
#